data_AF-A0A812WS82-F1
#
_entry.id   AF-A0A812WS82-F1
#
_cell.length_a   1.000
_cell.length_b   1.000
_cell.length_c   1.000
_cell.angle_alpha   90.00
_cell.angle_beta   90.00
_cell.angle_gamma   90.00
#
_symmetry.space_group_name_H-M   'P 1'
#
loop_
_entity.id
_entity.type
_entity.pdbx_description
1 polymer ?
#
loop_
_entity_poly.entity_id
_entity_poly.type
_entity_poly.pdbx_seq_one_letter_code
_entity_poly.pdbx_strand_id
1 'polypeptide(L)'
;MAADGCYGRHTSPGLHQCQVAAKRQRTDSPLEKRCAAFSHMFGLVADWESRRKESALKQDQISREKESPAVPADDPNPQNGSAFYNAVMTVHHYSVGSVEREFHSHEVQRGIANRFHRKFGDDRFLYITLKVKSSDSDDLSHADLLRYLKTFSWLGRRWELLTFKGKKRDRMQDDQQDIEQKYTFFATSPWEKERDEVLSRCRGLPSIWNAAQQHELAASASFPKYTADEARRELVPIYAEAKLLAESAAKYNKRLLLGFSSATGTIVCRADKIRVVPDLVSHTGAVLTDGCGRIGMKLADRIAKCLVLLEIPAVFQIRIGPAKGLLQVDLGLDDPECLYLSESMVKWLIDWTTCSEEDRRVEALLIPSDE
;
A
#
# COMPACT_ATOMS: atom_id res chain seq x y z
N MET A 1 27.45 52.24 52.00
CA MET A 1 26.61 53.45 52.05
C MET A 1 25.18 52.96 51.83
N ALA A 2 24.50 52.61 52.92
CA ALA A 2 23.48 53.44 53.61
C ALA A 2 22.17 53.49 52.78
N ALA A 3 20.97 53.18 53.28
CA ALA A 3 20.51 53.01 54.65
C ALA A 3 19.18 52.22 54.69
N ASP A 4 18.94 51.63 55.86
CA ASP A 4 17.68 51.08 56.37
C ASP A 4 16.60 52.16 56.64
N GLY A 5 15.34 51.72 56.82
CA GLY A 5 14.23 52.51 57.38
C GLY A 5 12.85 52.06 56.87
N CYS A 6 12.21 50.98 57.35
CA CYS A 6 11.52 50.75 58.63
C CYS A 6 10.10 51.40 58.77
N TYR A 7 9.15 50.55 59.20
CA TYR A 7 7.85 50.77 59.87
C TYR A 7 6.51 50.90 59.12
N GLY A 8 5.54 50.06 59.52
CA GLY A 8 4.09 50.33 59.44
C GLY A 8 3.19 49.07 59.54
N ARG A 9 2.64 48.78 60.72
CA ARG A 9 1.79 47.61 61.07
C ARG A 9 0.29 47.80 60.77
N HIS A 10 -0.43 46.66 60.86
CA HIS A 10 -1.87 46.46 61.17
C HIS A 10 -2.83 46.76 60.00
N THR A 11 -3.84 45.96 59.63
CA THR A 11 -4.77 45.09 60.38
C THR A 11 -5.36 44.00 59.46
N SER A 12 -5.59 42.79 59.97
CA SER A 12 -6.62 41.87 59.43
C SER A 12 -7.97 42.23 60.07
N PRO A 13 -9.11 42.08 59.35
CA PRO A 13 -9.96 40.93 59.65
C PRO A 13 -10.79 40.39 58.46
N GLY A 14 -11.30 39.16 58.60
CA GLY A 14 -12.65 38.85 58.11
C GLY A 14 -12.78 37.92 56.90
N LEU A 15 -12.90 36.62 57.21
CA LEU A 15 -13.78 35.64 56.58
C LEU A 15 -14.78 36.16 55.50
N HIS A 16 -14.70 35.60 54.29
CA HIS A 16 -15.86 35.02 53.61
C HIS A 16 -15.41 33.93 52.62
N GLN A 17 -15.78 32.69 52.95
CA GLN A 17 -15.77 31.56 52.03
C GLN A 17 -16.71 31.85 50.87
N CYS A 18 -16.20 31.80 49.65
CA CYS A 18 -17.00 31.63 48.44
C CYS A 18 -16.42 30.45 47.67
N GLN A 19 -16.97 29.26 47.94
CA GLN A 19 -16.71 28.05 47.17
C GLN A 19 -17.41 28.20 45.81
N VAL A 20 -16.67 28.63 44.79
CA VAL A 20 -17.08 28.46 43.39
C VAL A 20 -16.42 27.19 42.87
N ALA A 21 -17.22 26.12 42.79
CA ALA A 21 -16.85 24.85 42.20
C ALA A 21 -16.64 25.02 40.68
N ALA A 22 -15.41 25.32 40.26
CA ALA A 22 -15.01 25.23 38.87
C ALA A 22 -14.71 23.76 38.52
N LYS A 23 -15.69 23.07 37.91
CA LYS A 23 -15.46 21.83 37.16
C LYS A 23 -14.53 22.14 35.97
N ARG A 24 -13.21 22.05 36.18
CA ARG A 24 -12.24 21.94 35.09
C ARG A 24 -12.37 20.56 34.47
N GLN A 25 -13.10 20.45 33.36
CA GLN A 25 -12.92 19.34 32.45
C GLN A 25 -11.49 19.41 31.94
N ARG A 26 -10.66 18.41 32.28
CA ARG A 26 -9.38 18.16 31.60
C ARG A 26 -9.73 17.75 30.18
N THR A 27 -9.71 18.70 29.26
CA THR A 27 -9.62 18.39 27.84
C THR A 27 -8.17 18.04 27.58
N ASP A 28 -7.87 16.75 27.43
CA ASP A 28 -6.54 16.27 27.03
C ASP A 28 -6.11 17.06 25.80
N SER A 29 -4.99 17.78 25.94
CA SER A 29 -4.50 18.62 24.86
C SER A 29 -4.11 17.73 23.68
N PRO A 30 -4.24 18.22 22.42
CA PRO A 30 -3.76 17.49 21.24
C PRO A 30 -2.29 17.06 21.35
N LEU A 31 -1.49 17.74 22.18
CA LEU A 31 -0.09 17.41 22.45
C LEU A 31 0.04 16.14 23.31
N GLU A 32 -0.76 16.00 24.37
CA GLU A 32 -0.73 14.82 25.26
C GLU A 32 -1.20 13.56 24.54
N LYS A 33 -2.20 13.68 23.64
CA LYS A 33 -2.63 12.56 22.78
C LYS A 33 -1.53 12.14 21.80
N ARG A 34 -0.74 13.09 21.28
CA ARG A 34 0.42 12.79 20.41
C ARG A 34 1.55 12.14 21.21
N CYS A 35 1.85 12.60 22.42
CA CYS A 35 2.86 11.99 23.29
C CYS A 35 2.47 10.55 23.68
N ALA A 36 1.21 10.30 24.04
CA ALA A 36 0.73 8.95 24.36
C ALA A 36 0.81 8.00 23.16
N ALA A 37 0.46 8.47 21.96
CA ALA A 37 0.62 7.68 20.73
C ALA A 37 2.09 7.38 20.41
N PHE A 38 3.00 8.32 20.66
CA PHE A 38 4.45 8.12 20.51
C PHE A 38 4.99 7.09 21.51
N SER A 39 4.61 7.17 22.79
CA SER A 39 5.03 6.19 23.81
C SER A 39 4.51 4.78 23.51
N HIS A 40 3.26 4.65 23.05
CA HIS A 40 2.70 3.37 22.62
C HIS A 40 3.44 2.81 21.39
N MET A 41 3.83 3.67 20.43
CA MET A 41 4.63 3.28 19.26
C MET A 41 6.02 2.77 19.63
N PHE A 42 6.72 3.41 20.57
CA PHE A 42 8.01 2.92 21.08
C PHE A 42 7.88 1.55 21.76
N GLY A 43 6.79 1.32 22.49
CA GLY A 43 6.49 0.01 23.07
C GLY A 43 6.33 -1.08 22.01
N LEU A 44 5.60 -0.79 20.92
CA LEU A 44 5.41 -1.73 19.80
C LEU A 44 6.70 -2.02 19.03
N VAL A 45 7.58 -1.02 18.86
CA VAL A 45 8.89 -1.20 18.21
C VAL A 45 9.81 -2.07 19.07
N ALA A 46 9.84 -1.84 20.39
CA ALA A 46 10.65 -2.62 21.32
C ALA A 46 10.15 -4.08 21.46
N ASP A 47 8.84 -4.30 21.47
CA ASP A 47 8.24 -5.66 21.43
C ASP A 47 8.60 -6.38 20.12
N TRP A 48 8.53 -5.67 18.98
CA TRP A 48 8.94 -6.22 17.69
C TRP A 48 10.43 -6.59 17.64
N GLU A 49 11.33 -5.75 18.14
CA GLU A 49 12.78 -6.06 18.22
C GLU A 49 13.06 -7.27 19.12
N SER A 50 12.30 -7.43 20.20
CA SER A 50 12.42 -8.57 21.12
C SER A 50 11.99 -9.86 20.44
N ARG A 51 10.83 -9.85 19.75
CA ARG A 51 10.35 -10.99 18.96
C ARG A 51 11.28 -11.34 17.80
N ARG A 52 11.90 -10.35 17.16
CA ARG A 52 12.91 -10.56 16.11
C ARG A 52 14.12 -11.33 16.64
N LYS A 53 14.60 -10.98 17.84
CA LYS A 53 15.73 -11.69 18.48
C LYS A 53 15.35 -13.13 18.87
N GLU A 54 14.14 -13.34 19.39
CA GLU A 54 13.64 -14.68 19.71
C GLU A 54 13.44 -15.56 18.48
N SER A 55 12.89 -15.01 17.40
CA SER A 55 12.74 -15.72 16.12
C SER A 55 14.08 -16.08 15.50
N ALA A 56 15.09 -15.20 15.59
CA ALA A 56 16.44 -15.50 15.13
C ALA A 56 17.08 -16.65 15.93
N LEU A 57 16.86 -16.72 17.24
CA LEU A 57 17.33 -17.83 18.08
C LEU A 57 16.63 -19.16 17.77
N LYS A 58 15.30 -19.13 17.58
CA LYS A 58 14.53 -20.32 17.18
C LYS A 58 14.94 -20.82 15.79
N GLN A 59 15.28 -19.90 14.88
CA GLN A 59 15.76 -20.25 13.56
C GLN A 59 17.12 -20.94 13.60
N ASP A 60 18.05 -20.52 14.48
CA ASP A 60 19.36 -21.17 14.66
C ASP A 60 19.23 -22.59 15.24
N GLN A 61 18.15 -22.86 15.99
CA GLN A 61 17.79 -24.21 16.43
C GLN A 61 17.17 -25.05 15.29
N ILE A 62 16.27 -24.47 14.50
CA ILE A 62 15.57 -25.19 13.41
C ILE A 62 16.51 -25.46 12.22
N SER A 63 17.46 -24.57 11.92
CA SER A 63 18.46 -24.76 10.85
C SER A 63 19.50 -25.84 11.18
N ARG A 64 19.67 -26.19 12.47
CA ARG A 64 20.47 -27.35 12.90
C ARG A 64 19.74 -28.68 12.75
N GLU A 65 18.41 -28.67 12.59
CA GLU A 65 17.57 -29.88 12.60
C GLU A 65 16.95 -30.26 11.26
N LYS A 66 17.08 -29.45 10.20
CA LYS A 66 16.48 -29.73 8.89
C LYS A 66 17.47 -29.61 7.73
N GLU A 67 18.09 -30.72 7.37
CA GLU A 67 18.49 -30.96 5.99
C GLU A 67 17.24 -31.14 5.11
N SER A 68 17.10 -30.22 4.15
CA SER A 68 16.23 -30.14 2.96
C SER A 68 14.97 -31.01 2.80
N PRO A 69 13.87 -30.36 2.36
CA PRO A 69 13.08 -30.86 1.26
C PRO A 69 13.13 -29.93 0.03
N ALA A 70 12.82 -30.52 -1.12
CA ALA A 70 12.93 -29.98 -2.46
C ALA A 70 12.26 -28.59 -2.66
N VAL A 71 12.90 -27.78 -3.50
CA VAL A 71 12.42 -26.48 -3.98
C VAL A 71 11.06 -26.67 -4.69
N PRO A 72 10.01 -25.89 -4.35
CA PRO A 72 8.74 -25.95 -5.07
C PRO A 72 8.94 -25.57 -6.54
N ALA A 73 8.21 -26.23 -7.44
CA ALA A 73 8.25 -25.97 -8.87
C ALA A 73 7.92 -24.50 -9.17
N ASP A 74 8.80 -23.84 -9.93
CA ASP A 74 8.61 -22.47 -10.43
C ASP A 74 7.30 -22.40 -11.26
N ASP A 75 6.49 -21.36 -11.08
CA ASP A 75 5.25 -21.14 -11.84
C ASP A 75 5.60 -20.92 -13.32
N PRO A 76 5.23 -21.85 -14.23
CA PRO A 76 5.75 -21.87 -15.59
C PRO A 76 5.15 -20.80 -16.50
N ASN A 77 4.21 -19.95 -16.03
CA ASN A 77 3.63 -18.92 -16.87
C ASN A 77 3.30 -17.60 -16.14
N PRO A 78 4.26 -16.68 -16.01
CA PRO A 78 4.04 -15.37 -15.38
C PRO A 78 3.21 -14.38 -16.24
N GLN A 79 2.81 -14.77 -17.45
CA GLN A 79 2.02 -13.92 -18.37
C GLN A 79 0.50 -14.05 -18.19
N ASN A 80 0.00 -14.44 -17.02
CA ASN A 80 -1.43 -14.40 -16.75
C ASN A 80 -1.91 -12.94 -16.72
N GLY A 81 -2.43 -12.49 -17.87
CA GLY A 81 -3.12 -11.23 -17.99
C GLY A 81 -4.28 -11.19 -17.01
N SER A 82 -4.40 -10.08 -16.30
CA SER A 82 -5.51 -9.80 -15.39
C SER A 82 -6.58 -9.00 -16.12
N ALA A 83 -7.83 -9.38 -15.91
CA ALA A 83 -9.00 -8.65 -16.35
C ALA A 83 -9.56 -7.84 -15.16
N PHE A 84 -9.60 -6.51 -15.31
CA PHE A 84 -10.11 -5.64 -14.26
C PHE A 84 -11.06 -4.58 -14.82
N TYR A 85 -11.94 -4.09 -13.95
CA TYR A 85 -12.97 -3.14 -14.33
C TYR A 85 -12.41 -1.71 -14.32
N ASN A 86 -12.55 -1.01 -15.45
CA ASN A 86 -12.36 0.44 -15.49
C ASN A 86 -13.68 1.12 -15.81
N ALA A 87 -13.94 2.21 -15.11
CA ALA A 87 -15.04 3.12 -15.39
C ALA A 87 -14.55 4.56 -15.35
N VAL A 88 -15.17 5.43 -16.14
CA VAL A 88 -15.05 6.88 -15.98
C VAL A 88 -16.29 7.38 -15.27
N MET A 89 -16.10 8.17 -14.22
CA MET A 89 -17.20 8.81 -13.51
C MET A 89 -17.07 10.31 -13.70
N THR A 90 -18.11 10.91 -14.27
CA THR A 90 -18.23 12.36 -14.37
C THR A 90 -19.20 12.82 -13.29
N VAL A 91 -18.78 13.82 -12.52
CA VAL A 91 -19.62 14.47 -11.51
C VAL A 91 -20.07 15.80 -12.11
N HIS A 92 -21.38 15.95 -12.34
CA HIS A 92 -21.96 17.07 -13.10
C HIS A 92 -22.55 18.18 -12.23
N HIS A 93 -22.96 17.87 -11.00
CA HIS A 93 -23.57 18.86 -10.11
C HIS A 93 -23.54 18.36 -8.67
N TYR A 94 -23.21 19.25 -7.73
CA TYR A 94 -23.36 19.01 -6.29
C TYR A 94 -24.29 20.07 -5.74
N SER A 95 -25.52 19.67 -5.40
CA SER A 95 -26.33 20.44 -4.45
C SER A 95 -26.28 19.72 -3.12
N VAL A 96 -26.38 20.47 -2.02
CA VAL A 96 -26.39 19.94 -0.65
C VAL A 96 -27.47 18.85 -0.55
N GLY A 97 -27.06 17.58 -0.64
CA GLY A 97 -27.94 16.40 -0.54
C GLY A 97 -28.06 15.52 -1.79
N SER A 98 -27.61 15.94 -2.98
CA SER A 98 -27.65 15.10 -4.18
C SER A 98 -26.46 15.34 -5.12
N VAL A 99 -25.76 14.26 -5.45
CA VAL A 99 -24.72 14.24 -6.48
C VAL A 99 -25.20 13.32 -7.58
N GLU A 100 -25.56 13.90 -8.72
CA GLU A 100 -25.83 13.11 -9.92
C GLU A 100 -24.51 12.55 -10.46
N ARG A 101 -24.49 11.22 -10.62
CA ARG A 101 -23.34 10.48 -11.13
C ARG A 101 -23.68 10.00 -12.53
N GLU A 102 -22.80 10.30 -13.48
CA GLU A 102 -22.87 9.66 -14.77
C GLU A 102 -21.63 8.79 -14.96
N PHE A 103 -21.86 7.47 -14.91
CA PHE A 103 -20.83 6.48 -15.21
C PHE A 103 -20.78 6.31 -16.72
N HIS A 104 -19.65 6.70 -17.29
CA HIS A 104 -19.36 6.55 -18.70
C HIS A 104 -18.24 5.52 -18.84
N SER A 105 -18.40 4.56 -19.73
CA SER A 105 -17.47 3.46 -20.00
C SER A 105 -17.46 2.33 -18.96
N HIS A 106 -17.64 1.11 -19.48
CA HIS A 106 -17.62 -0.16 -18.74
C HIS A 106 -16.70 -1.15 -19.46
N GLU A 107 -15.54 -0.68 -19.91
CA GLU A 107 -14.64 -1.57 -20.63
C GLU A 107 -13.83 -2.40 -19.63
N VAL A 108 -13.96 -3.72 -19.75
CA VAL A 108 -13.07 -4.66 -19.08
C VAL A 108 -11.70 -4.53 -19.74
N GLN A 109 -10.72 -4.02 -19.00
CA GLN A 109 -9.36 -3.91 -19.50
C GLN A 109 -8.58 -5.17 -19.15
N ARG A 110 -7.76 -5.63 -20.09
CA ARG A 110 -6.73 -6.64 -19.83
C ARG A 110 -5.41 -5.93 -19.62
N GLY A 111 -4.68 -6.33 -18.59
CA GLY A 111 -3.35 -5.79 -18.32
C GLY A 111 -2.51 -6.77 -17.50
N ILE A 112 -1.29 -6.36 -17.15
CA ILE A 112 -0.40 -7.17 -16.31
C ILE A 112 -0.99 -7.24 -14.89
N ALA A 113 -1.14 -8.46 -14.37
CA ALA A 113 -1.59 -8.67 -13.00
C ALA A 113 -0.59 -8.07 -12.01
N ASN A 114 -1.05 -7.13 -11.18
CA ASN A 114 -0.26 -6.57 -10.09
C ASN A 114 -0.33 -7.46 -8.83
N ARG A 115 0.41 -7.09 -7.77
CA ARG A 115 0.44 -7.87 -6.51
C ARG A 115 -0.94 -8.10 -5.91
N PHE A 116 -1.75 -7.05 -5.92
CA PHE A 116 -3.10 -7.08 -5.38
C PHE A 116 -4.00 -8.04 -6.17
N HIS A 117 -3.90 -8.03 -7.50
CA HIS A 117 -4.67 -8.94 -8.35
C HIS A 117 -4.30 -10.41 -8.08
N ARG A 118 -3.00 -10.72 -7.98
CA ARG A 118 -2.54 -12.08 -7.69
C ARG A 118 -2.93 -12.57 -6.30
N LYS A 119 -2.98 -11.66 -5.31
CA LYS A 119 -3.30 -11.98 -3.92
C LYS A 119 -4.79 -12.13 -3.64
N PHE A 120 -5.62 -11.28 -4.26
CA PHE A 120 -7.05 -11.18 -3.90
C PHE A 120 -8.02 -11.55 -5.03
N GLY A 121 -7.53 -11.79 -6.25
CA GLY A 121 -8.36 -11.89 -7.44
C GLY A 121 -8.59 -10.52 -8.07
N ASP A 122 -8.49 -10.44 -9.39
CA ASP A 122 -8.63 -9.20 -10.14
C ASP A 122 -10.07 -8.69 -10.24
N ASP A 123 -11.04 -9.59 -10.16
CA ASP A 123 -12.47 -9.31 -10.08
C ASP A 123 -12.83 -8.41 -8.88
N ARG A 124 -11.99 -8.38 -7.84
CA ARG A 124 -12.19 -7.54 -6.65
C ARG A 124 -11.77 -6.09 -6.83
N PHE A 125 -11.20 -5.71 -7.97
CA PHE A 125 -10.69 -4.36 -8.19
C PHE A 125 -11.52 -3.60 -9.21
N LEU A 126 -11.89 -2.37 -8.83
CA LEU A 126 -12.55 -1.40 -9.69
C LEU A 126 -11.74 -0.12 -9.72
N TYR A 127 -11.44 0.34 -10.94
CA TYR A 127 -10.71 1.57 -11.18
C TYR A 127 -11.67 2.62 -11.72
N ILE A 128 -11.81 3.74 -11.00
CA ILE A 128 -12.64 4.86 -11.43
C ILE A 128 -11.75 6.05 -11.71
N THR A 129 -11.83 6.57 -12.93
CA THR A 129 -11.29 7.88 -13.26
C THR A 129 -12.37 8.92 -13.00
N LEU A 130 -12.18 9.73 -11.97
CA LEU A 130 -13.06 10.85 -11.68
C LEU A 130 -12.59 12.08 -12.46
N LYS A 131 -13.52 12.72 -13.17
CA LYS A 131 -13.33 14.05 -13.78
C LYS A 131 -14.21 15.06 -13.05
N VAL A 132 -13.60 16.06 -12.45
CA VAL A 132 -14.29 17.20 -11.83
C VAL A 132 -14.07 18.41 -12.73
N LYS A 133 -15.16 19.00 -13.21
CA LYS A 133 -15.13 20.22 -14.03
C LYS A 133 -14.76 21.42 -13.16
N SER A 134 -13.88 22.29 -13.64
CA SER A 134 -13.40 23.43 -12.84
C SER A 134 -14.51 24.43 -12.47
N SER A 135 -15.56 24.54 -13.29
CA SER A 135 -16.74 25.37 -13.03
C SER A 135 -17.53 24.97 -11.78
N ASP A 136 -17.39 23.73 -11.34
CA ASP A 136 -18.17 23.14 -10.23
C ASP A 136 -17.31 22.96 -8.96
N SER A 137 -16.06 23.44 -9.00
CA SER A 137 -15.04 23.12 -8.00
C SER A 137 -15.05 24.03 -6.77
N ASP A 138 -15.76 25.16 -6.81
CA ASP A 138 -15.76 26.14 -5.72
C ASP A 138 -16.49 25.63 -4.46
N ASP A 139 -17.40 24.65 -4.58
CA ASP A 139 -18.23 24.17 -3.47
C ASP A 139 -17.84 22.78 -2.94
N LEU A 140 -17.02 22.00 -3.66
CA LEU A 140 -16.79 20.59 -3.35
C LEU A 140 -15.41 20.36 -2.74
N SER A 141 -15.35 20.30 -1.41
CA SER A 141 -14.10 19.96 -0.74
C SER A 141 -13.67 18.53 -1.11
N HIS A 142 -12.37 18.30 -1.29
CA HIS A 142 -11.83 16.96 -1.53
C HIS A 142 -12.23 15.98 -0.39
N ALA A 143 -12.45 16.48 0.82
CA ALA A 143 -12.92 15.68 1.95
C ALA A 143 -14.36 15.18 1.76
N ASP A 144 -15.25 16.02 1.23
CA ASP A 144 -16.64 15.62 0.94
C ASP A 144 -16.71 14.61 -0.20
N LEU A 145 -15.87 14.79 -1.23
CA LEU A 145 -15.70 13.81 -2.28
C LEU A 145 -15.23 12.46 -1.71
N LEU A 146 -14.19 12.45 -0.88
CA LEU A 146 -13.69 11.21 -0.27
C LEU A 146 -14.73 10.57 0.65
N ARG A 147 -15.52 11.36 1.37
CA ARG A 147 -16.63 10.86 2.20
C ARG A 147 -17.70 10.19 1.33
N TYR A 148 -18.00 10.79 0.18
CA TYR A 148 -18.99 10.27 -0.76
C TYR A 148 -18.50 9.02 -1.51
N LEU A 149 -17.22 8.98 -1.85
CA LEU A 149 -16.58 7.84 -2.52
C LEU A 149 -16.16 6.74 -1.56
N LYS A 150 -16.19 6.95 -0.25
CA LYS A 150 -15.67 5.99 0.73
C LYS A 150 -16.23 4.57 0.51
N THR A 151 -17.53 4.44 0.27
CA THR A 151 -18.18 3.15 0.00
C THR A 151 -19.44 3.34 -0.83
N PHE A 152 -19.68 2.47 -1.81
CA PHE A 152 -20.92 2.46 -2.59
C PHE A 152 -21.24 1.06 -3.13
N SER A 153 -22.49 0.82 -3.53
CA SER A 153 -22.90 -0.41 -4.22
C SER A 153 -22.97 -0.18 -5.72
N TRP A 154 -22.41 -1.09 -6.51
CA TRP A 154 -22.45 -1.03 -7.97
C TRP A 154 -22.19 -2.43 -8.55
N LEU A 155 -22.88 -2.78 -9.64
CA LEU A 155 -22.83 -4.13 -10.24
C LEU A 155 -22.97 -5.24 -9.19
N GLY A 156 -23.98 -5.14 -8.31
CA GLY A 156 -24.26 -6.15 -7.28
C GLY A 156 -23.11 -6.39 -6.28
N ARG A 157 -22.14 -5.48 -6.17
CA ARG A 157 -21.03 -5.55 -5.20
C ARG A 157 -20.93 -4.27 -4.39
N ARG A 158 -20.46 -4.40 -3.16
CA ARG A 158 -20.08 -3.29 -2.27
C ARG A 158 -18.60 -2.96 -2.48
N TRP A 159 -18.36 -1.77 -3.01
CA TRP A 159 -17.03 -1.24 -3.30
C TRP A 159 -16.60 -0.28 -2.21
N GLU A 160 -15.40 -0.48 -1.66
CA GLU A 160 -14.79 0.40 -0.67
C GLU A 160 -13.50 1.01 -1.23
N LEU A 161 -13.28 2.30 -0.95
CA LEU A 161 -12.09 3.01 -1.40
C LEU A 161 -10.82 2.40 -0.80
N LEU A 162 -9.91 1.98 -1.67
CA LEU A 162 -8.65 1.37 -1.26
C LEU A 162 -7.47 2.36 -1.35
N THR A 163 -7.34 3.04 -2.48
CA THR A 163 -6.29 4.04 -2.72
C THR A 163 -6.70 4.97 -3.86
N PHE A 164 -5.95 6.06 -4.05
CA PHE A 164 -6.11 6.98 -5.17
C PHE A 164 -4.75 7.45 -5.69
N LYS A 165 -4.72 7.83 -6.96
CA LYS A 165 -3.56 8.38 -7.66
C LYS A 165 -3.97 9.71 -8.28
N GLY A 166 -3.46 10.80 -7.69
CA GLY A 166 -3.57 12.11 -8.32
C GLY A 166 -2.69 12.20 -9.58
N LYS A 167 -3.16 12.91 -10.62
CA LYS A 167 -2.26 13.35 -11.69
C LYS A 167 -1.24 14.34 -11.13
N LYS A 168 0.01 14.23 -11.58
CA LYS A 168 0.98 15.31 -11.36
C LYS A 168 0.48 16.50 -12.18
N ARG A 169 0.29 17.67 -11.54
CA ARG A 169 0.11 18.92 -12.29
C ARG A 169 1.38 19.15 -13.09
N ASP A 170 1.25 19.19 -14.40
CA ASP A 170 2.35 19.64 -15.24
C ASP A 170 2.50 21.15 -15.00
N ARG A 171 3.70 21.60 -14.66
CA ARG A 171 3.93 22.97 -14.15
C ARG A 171 3.69 24.09 -15.18
N MET A 172 3.26 23.75 -16.40
CA MET A 172 3.21 24.68 -17.54
C MET A 172 1.84 24.80 -18.24
N GLN A 173 0.77 24.14 -17.78
CA GLN A 173 -0.55 24.27 -18.42
C GLN A 173 -1.63 24.77 -17.45
N ASP A 174 -2.10 25.98 -17.77
CA ASP A 174 -3.37 26.66 -17.52
C ASP A 174 -4.19 26.30 -16.26
N ASP A 175 -4.59 27.35 -15.53
CA ASP A 175 -5.34 27.30 -14.25
C ASP A 175 -6.77 26.74 -14.37
N GLN A 176 -7.23 26.39 -15.58
CA GLN A 176 -8.60 25.93 -15.85
C GLN A 176 -8.74 24.43 -16.17
N GLN A 177 -7.69 23.62 -16.08
CA GLN A 177 -7.80 22.18 -16.41
C GLN A 177 -8.64 21.37 -15.39
N ASP A 178 -9.54 20.55 -15.93
CA ASP A 178 -10.33 19.56 -15.21
C ASP A 178 -9.44 18.68 -14.32
N ILE A 179 -9.86 18.50 -13.06
CA ILE A 179 -9.14 17.64 -12.12
C ILE A 179 -9.49 16.19 -12.45
N GLU A 180 -8.55 15.49 -13.08
CA GLU A 180 -8.65 14.05 -13.29
C GLU A 180 -7.86 13.28 -12.23
N GLN A 181 -8.56 12.42 -11.48
CA GLN A 181 -7.98 11.59 -10.43
C GLN A 181 -8.42 10.13 -10.60
N LYS A 182 -7.47 9.20 -10.48
CA LYS A 182 -7.77 7.76 -10.50
C LYS A 182 -7.98 7.25 -9.09
N TYR A 183 -9.08 6.57 -8.86
CA TYR A 183 -9.44 5.92 -7.61
C TYR A 183 -9.48 4.41 -7.82
N THR A 184 -8.99 3.67 -6.84
CA THR A 184 -9.02 2.21 -6.83
C THR A 184 -9.88 1.76 -5.68
N PHE A 185 -10.87 0.93 -6.00
CA PHE A 185 -11.84 0.36 -5.09
C PHE A 185 -11.64 -1.14 -4.97
N PHE A 186 -11.99 -1.65 -3.79
CA PHE A 186 -11.93 -3.07 -3.46
C PHE A 186 -13.35 -3.60 -3.17
N ALA A 187 -13.68 -4.76 -3.73
CA ALA A 187 -14.94 -5.43 -3.47
C ALA A 187 -14.90 -6.10 -2.09
N THR A 188 -15.77 -5.65 -1.20
CA THR A 188 -15.89 -6.14 0.19
C THR A 188 -17.04 -7.12 0.38
N SER A 189 -17.92 -7.23 -0.61
CA SER A 189 -19.01 -8.19 -0.64
C SER A 189 -18.86 -9.16 -1.80
N PRO A 190 -19.42 -10.38 -1.69
CA PRO A 190 -19.66 -11.20 -2.87
C PRO A 190 -20.69 -10.52 -3.79
N TRP A 191 -20.91 -11.13 -4.95
CA TRP A 191 -22.05 -10.80 -5.82
C TRP A 191 -23.38 -11.01 -5.09
N GLU A 192 -24.22 -9.98 -5.08
CA GLU A 192 -25.61 -10.07 -4.62
C GLU A 192 -26.45 -10.94 -5.57
N LYS A 193 -27.40 -11.70 -5.02
CA LYS A 193 -28.23 -12.65 -5.77
C LYS A 193 -29.18 -11.99 -6.79
N GLU A 194 -29.46 -10.69 -6.67
CA GLU A 194 -30.27 -9.89 -7.63
C GLU A 194 -29.54 -9.59 -8.96
N ARG A 195 -28.40 -10.25 -9.18
CA ARG A 195 -27.55 -10.23 -10.36
C ARG A 195 -28.28 -10.40 -11.69
N ASP A 196 -29.26 -11.30 -11.77
CA ASP A 196 -29.91 -11.63 -13.04
C ASP A 196 -30.72 -10.44 -13.60
N GLU A 197 -31.32 -9.62 -12.73
CA GLU A 197 -32.01 -8.40 -13.16
C GLU A 197 -31.04 -7.32 -13.65
N VAL A 198 -29.92 -7.10 -12.95
CA VAL A 198 -28.93 -6.08 -13.33
C VAL A 198 -28.24 -6.44 -14.65
N LEU A 199 -27.89 -7.72 -14.83
CA LEU A 199 -27.25 -8.18 -16.07
C LEU A 199 -28.19 -8.21 -17.26
N SER A 200 -29.49 -8.50 -17.03
CA SER A 200 -30.48 -8.40 -18.10
C SER A 200 -30.61 -6.97 -18.68
N ARG A 201 -30.24 -5.96 -17.89
CA ARG A 201 -30.22 -4.54 -18.29
C ARG A 201 -28.90 -4.12 -18.96
N CYS A 202 -27.78 -4.78 -18.63
CA CYS A 202 -26.47 -4.50 -19.22
C CYS A 202 -26.27 -5.27 -20.55
N ARG A 203 -26.93 -4.84 -21.64
CA ARG A 203 -26.67 -5.40 -22.98
C ARG A 203 -25.22 -5.11 -23.40
N GLY A 204 -24.46 -6.15 -23.74
CA GLY A 204 -23.13 -6.02 -24.37
C GLY A 204 -21.92 -6.39 -23.51
N LEU A 205 -22.08 -6.94 -22.31
CA LEU A 205 -20.94 -7.41 -21.51
C LEU A 205 -20.34 -8.72 -22.09
N PRO A 206 -19.00 -8.81 -22.30
CA PRO A 206 -18.36 -9.96 -22.96
C PRO A 206 -18.48 -11.29 -22.20
N SER A 207 -18.32 -12.41 -22.93
CA SER A 207 -18.33 -13.80 -22.44
C SER A 207 -17.33 -14.13 -21.30
N ILE A 208 -16.40 -13.22 -21.01
CA ILE A 208 -15.49 -13.26 -19.85
C ILE A 208 -16.28 -13.36 -18.54
N TRP A 209 -17.50 -12.81 -18.54
CA TRP A 209 -18.45 -12.91 -17.44
C TRP A 209 -18.79 -14.36 -17.08
N ASN A 210 -18.96 -15.24 -18.07
CA ASN A 210 -19.30 -16.65 -17.84
C ASN A 210 -18.16 -17.43 -17.18
N ALA A 211 -16.90 -17.08 -17.46
CA ALA A 211 -15.73 -17.76 -16.89
C ALA A 211 -15.48 -17.37 -15.42
N ALA A 212 -15.53 -16.07 -15.09
CA ALA A 212 -15.46 -15.60 -13.70
C ALA A 212 -16.67 -16.10 -12.88
N GLN A 213 -17.85 -16.20 -13.52
CA GLN A 213 -19.08 -16.71 -12.94
C GLN A 213 -19.03 -18.20 -12.59
N GLN A 214 -18.44 -19.06 -13.43
CA GLN A 214 -18.29 -20.48 -13.13
C GLN A 214 -17.29 -20.74 -12.00
N HIS A 215 -16.19 -19.99 -11.95
CA HIS A 215 -15.18 -20.14 -10.91
C HIS A 215 -15.70 -19.67 -9.53
N GLU A 216 -16.52 -18.61 -9.50
CA GLU A 216 -17.01 -18.01 -8.25
C GLU A 216 -18.32 -18.63 -7.73
N LEU A 217 -19.22 -19.13 -8.59
CA LEU A 217 -20.40 -19.89 -8.17
C LEU A 217 -20.00 -21.24 -7.53
N ALA A 218 -18.96 -21.89 -8.06
CA ALA A 218 -18.35 -23.06 -7.43
C ALA A 218 -17.65 -22.71 -6.11
N ALA A 219 -17.13 -21.49 -5.97
CA ALA A 219 -16.43 -21.00 -4.77
C ALA A 219 -17.31 -20.20 -3.80
N SER A 220 -18.63 -20.13 -3.99
CA SER A 220 -19.52 -19.28 -3.18
C SER A 220 -19.62 -19.67 -1.70
N ALA A 221 -19.08 -20.83 -1.31
CA ALA A 221 -18.87 -21.22 0.08
C ALA A 221 -17.64 -20.54 0.74
N SER A 222 -16.78 -19.87 -0.06
CA SER A 222 -15.43 -19.47 0.33
C SER A 222 -15.04 -18.04 -0.12
N PHE A 223 -15.97 -17.13 -0.44
CA PHE A 223 -15.59 -15.72 -0.65
C PHE A 223 -15.13 -15.14 0.69
N PRO A 224 -13.81 -14.98 0.96
CA PRO A 224 -13.40 -14.54 2.27
C PRO A 224 -13.80 -13.07 2.37
N LYS A 225 -14.47 -12.73 3.46
CA LYS A 225 -14.83 -11.35 3.77
C LYS A 225 -13.53 -10.62 4.07
N TYR A 226 -13.00 -9.95 3.05
CA TYR A 226 -11.90 -9.00 3.18
C TYR A 226 -12.47 -7.59 3.16
N THR A 227 -12.07 -6.78 4.12
CA THR A 227 -12.27 -5.33 4.14
C THR A 227 -11.19 -4.63 3.33
N ALA A 228 -11.41 -3.39 2.89
CA ALA A 228 -10.35 -2.62 2.25
C ALA A 228 -9.19 -2.31 3.23
N ASP A 229 -9.48 -2.19 4.53
CA ASP A 229 -8.46 -2.04 5.59
C ASP A 229 -7.56 -3.28 5.68
N GLU A 230 -8.12 -4.48 5.66
CA GLU A 230 -7.35 -5.72 5.65
C GLU A 230 -6.50 -5.82 4.38
N ALA A 231 -7.07 -5.53 3.21
CA ALA A 231 -6.31 -5.49 1.97
C ALA A 231 -5.12 -4.49 2.04
N ARG A 232 -5.30 -3.31 2.66
CA ARG A 232 -4.19 -2.36 2.89
C ARG A 232 -3.13 -2.94 3.83
N ARG A 233 -3.54 -3.57 4.94
CA ARG A 233 -2.64 -4.14 5.95
C ARG A 233 -1.84 -5.34 5.45
N GLU A 234 -2.41 -6.07 4.49
CA GLU A 234 -1.75 -7.16 3.78
C GLU A 234 -0.59 -6.70 2.90
N LEU A 235 -0.51 -5.42 2.53
CA LEU A 235 0.64 -4.84 1.84
C LEU A 235 1.55 -4.05 2.79
N VAL A 236 0.94 -3.20 3.63
CA VAL A 236 1.63 -2.35 4.60
C VAL A 236 1.16 -2.76 6.00
N PRO A 237 1.94 -3.59 6.71
CA PRO A 237 1.57 -4.08 8.03
C PRO A 237 1.24 -2.95 9.02
N ILE A 238 0.41 -3.24 10.01
CA ILE A 238 -0.11 -2.24 10.97
C ILE A 238 1.00 -1.37 11.60
N TYR A 239 2.13 -1.97 11.98
CA TYR A 239 3.25 -1.23 12.57
C TYR A 239 3.89 -0.25 11.58
N ALA A 240 3.93 -0.58 10.29
CA ALA A 240 4.43 0.29 9.23
C ALA A 240 3.39 1.37 8.87
N GLU A 241 2.11 1.01 8.85
CA GLU A 241 1.00 1.94 8.62
C GLU A 241 1.02 3.09 9.62
N ALA A 242 1.08 2.80 10.92
CA ALA A 242 1.11 3.82 11.96
C ALA A 242 2.27 4.81 11.79
N LYS A 243 3.47 4.29 11.50
CA LYS A 243 4.67 5.12 11.25
C LYS A 243 4.50 5.99 10.00
N LEU A 244 4.06 5.41 8.88
CA LEU A 244 3.90 6.14 7.61
C LEU A 244 2.81 7.21 7.70
N LEU A 245 1.71 6.93 8.39
CA LEU A 245 0.63 7.91 8.61
C LEU A 245 1.08 9.04 9.53
N ALA A 246 1.91 8.76 10.55
CA ALA A 246 2.50 9.78 11.40
C ALA A 246 3.45 10.72 10.63
N GLU A 247 4.11 10.22 9.58
CA GLU A 247 4.94 11.03 8.68
C GLU A 247 4.08 11.83 7.68
N SER A 248 3.23 11.16 6.89
CA SER A 248 2.17 11.80 6.10
C SER A 248 1.24 10.77 5.43
N ALA A 249 -0.05 11.10 5.34
CA ALA A 249 -1.02 10.32 4.57
C ALA A 249 -0.62 10.14 3.09
N ALA A 250 0.02 11.15 2.49
CA ALA A 250 0.52 11.09 1.12
C ALA A 250 1.64 10.06 0.94
N LYS A 251 2.55 9.93 1.93
CA LYS A 251 3.63 8.94 1.90
C LYS A 251 3.07 7.53 2.04
N TYR A 252 2.14 7.32 2.98
CA TYR A 252 1.42 6.05 3.12
C TYR A 252 0.72 5.64 1.82
N ASN A 253 -0.05 6.55 1.21
CA ASN A 253 -0.75 6.26 -0.05
C ASN A 253 0.23 5.92 -1.20
N LYS A 254 1.38 6.62 -1.28
CA LYS A 254 2.45 6.26 -2.24
C LYS A 254 3.03 4.86 -2.01
N ARG A 255 3.02 4.35 -0.77
CA ARG A 255 3.46 2.99 -0.44
C ARG A 255 2.43 1.95 -0.86
N LEU A 256 1.14 2.23 -0.66
CA LEU A 256 0.06 1.37 -1.16
C LEU A 256 0.10 1.21 -2.68
N LEU A 257 0.35 2.30 -3.41
CA LEU A 257 0.49 2.28 -4.87
C LEU A 257 1.64 1.39 -5.38
N LEU A 258 2.55 0.93 -4.52
CA LEU A 258 3.57 -0.04 -4.93
C LEU A 258 2.96 -1.38 -5.32
N GLY A 259 1.91 -1.84 -4.64
CA GLY A 259 1.21 -3.09 -4.95
C GLY A 259 0.36 -3.03 -6.22
N PHE A 260 0.06 -1.83 -6.73
CA PHE A 260 -0.76 -1.61 -7.93
C PHE A 260 0.02 -1.43 -9.21
N SER A 261 1.33 -1.65 -9.18
CA SER A 261 2.11 -1.39 -10.38
C SER A 261 2.13 -2.57 -11.32
N SER A 262 2.10 -2.22 -12.60
CA SER A 262 2.26 -3.14 -13.72
C SER A 262 3.69 -3.66 -13.71
N ALA A 263 3.89 -4.80 -13.03
CA ALA A 263 5.15 -5.51 -12.94
C ALA A 263 4.85 -6.99 -13.07
N THR A 264 5.64 -7.68 -13.88
CA THR A 264 5.51 -9.11 -14.13
C THR A 264 6.04 -9.85 -12.91
N GLY A 265 5.17 -10.59 -12.21
CA GLY A 265 5.60 -11.45 -11.11
C GLY A 265 6.48 -12.58 -11.66
N THR A 266 7.65 -12.78 -11.09
CA THR A 266 8.59 -13.84 -11.50
C THR A 266 8.67 -14.89 -10.40
N ILE A 267 9.81 -15.03 -9.74
CA ILE A 267 10.10 -16.06 -8.76
C ILE A 267 9.74 -15.63 -7.34
N VAL A 268 9.39 -16.60 -6.50
CA VAL A 268 9.26 -16.40 -5.05
C VAL A 268 10.60 -16.72 -4.40
N CYS A 269 11.22 -15.72 -3.78
CA CYS A 269 12.47 -15.91 -3.06
C CYS A 269 12.23 -16.61 -1.72
N ARG A 270 13.15 -17.47 -1.30
CA ARG A 270 13.16 -17.97 0.07
C ARG A 270 13.55 -16.84 1.02
N ALA A 271 12.95 -16.80 2.21
CA ALA A 271 13.21 -15.76 3.21
C ALA A 271 14.69 -15.69 3.60
N ASP A 272 15.36 -16.83 3.73
CA ASP A 272 16.79 -16.93 4.04
C ASP A 272 17.71 -16.50 2.90
N LYS A 273 17.18 -16.26 1.69
CA LYS A 273 17.94 -15.78 0.54
C LYS A 273 17.77 -14.28 0.30
N ILE A 274 16.95 -13.60 1.10
CA ILE A 274 16.77 -12.15 1.06
C ILE A 274 17.62 -11.54 2.18
N ARG A 275 18.53 -10.65 1.80
CA ARG A 275 19.44 -9.95 2.71
C ARG A 275 19.22 -8.45 2.56
N VAL A 276 18.99 -7.76 3.66
CA VAL A 276 19.01 -6.29 3.68
C VAL A 276 20.39 -5.87 4.16
N VAL A 277 21.08 -5.02 3.39
CA VAL A 277 22.43 -4.54 3.68
C VAL A 277 22.45 -3.01 3.80
N PRO A 278 23.35 -2.45 4.62
CA PRO A 278 23.52 -1.01 4.70
C PRO A 278 23.88 -0.41 3.34
N ASP A 279 23.42 0.82 3.12
CA ASP A 279 23.82 1.60 1.96
C ASP A 279 25.32 1.90 1.98
N LEU A 280 25.93 1.95 0.79
CA LEU A 280 27.29 2.49 0.66
C LEU A 280 27.23 4.01 0.76
N VAL A 281 28.11 4.57 1.58
CA VAL A 281 28.17 6.01 1.84
C VAL A 281 29.56 6.53 1.48
N SER A 282 29.62 7.64 0.76
CA SER A 282 30.88 8.32 0.43
C SER A 282 31.53 8.92 1.67
N HIS A 283 32.78 9.36 1.55
CA HIS A 283 33.45 10.12 2.60
C HIS A 283 32.74 11.46 2.95
N THR A 284 31.84 11.95 2.08
CA THR A 284 31.04 13.16 2.31
C THR A 284 29.68 12.87 2.95
N GLY A 285 29.34 11.61 3.22
CA GLY A 285 28.03 11.23 3.75
C GLY A 285 26.95 11.02 2.68
N ALA A 286 27.29 11.08 1.39
CA ALA A 286 26.34 10.87 0.31
C ALA A 286 26.10 9.36 0.08
N VAL A 287 24.84 8.96 -0.03
CA VAL A 287 24.47 7.57 -0.32
C VAL A 287 24.76 7.26 -1.79
N LEU A 288 25.59 6.24 -2.03
CA LEU A 288 26.04 5.81 -3.36
C LEU A 288 25.19 4.68 -3.96
N THR A 289 24.44 3.96 -3.13
CA THR A 289 23.60 2.82 -3.52
C THR A 289 22.11 3.13 -3.46
N ASP A 290 21.72 4.40 -3.51
CA ASP A 290 20.32 4.77 -3.30
C ASP A 290 19.42 4.12 -4.35
N GLY A 291 18.59 3.18 -3.91
CA GLY A 291 17.67 2.46 -4.77
C GLY A 291 18.33 1.34 -5.60
N CYS A 292 19.57 0.95 -5.30
CA CYS A 292 20.30 -0.09 -6.02
C CYS A 292 20.69 -1.24 -5.08
N GLY A 293 20.37 -2.47 -5.46
CA GLY A 293 20.77 -3.70 -4.78
C GLY A 293 21.53 -4.64 -5.72
N ARG A 294 21.84 -5.84 -5.24
CA ARG A 294 22.60 -6.86 -5.97
C ARG A 294 21.89 -8.19 -5.99
N ILE A 295 22.05 -8.95 -7.06
CA ILE A 295 21.44 -10.27 -7.23
C ILE A 295 22.49 -11.27 -7.72
N GLY A 296 22.47 -12.46 -7.13
CA GLY A 296 23.33 -13.56 -7.56
C GLY A 296 22.97 -14.08 -8.95
N MET A 297 23.97 -14.55 -9.68
CA MET A 297 23.82 -14.96 -11.08
C MET A 297 22.76 -16.06 -11.30
N LYS A 298 22.65 -17.05 -10.40
CA LYS A 298 21.65 -18.11 -10.57
C LYS A 298 20.22 -17.60 -10.34
N LEU A 299 20.03 -16.71 -9.36
CA LEU A 299 18.72 -16.08 -9.13
C LEU A 299 18.32 -15.20 -10.32
N ALA A 300 19.28 -14.45 -10.87
CA ALA A 300 19.08 -13.62 -12.05
C ALA A 300 18.71 -14.46 -13.29
N ASP A 301 19.39 -15.58 -13.52
CA ASP A 301 19.08 -16.53 -14.61
C ASP A 301 17.64 -17.06 -14.51
N ARG A 302 17.20 -17.44 -13.31
CA ARG A 302 15.81 -17.89 -13.08
C ARG A 302 14.79 -16.79 -13.40
N ILE A 303 15.05 -15.56 -12.98
CA ILE A 303 14.19 -14.41 -13.33
C ILE A 303 14.15 -14.21 -14.85
N ALA A 304 15.30 -14.23 -15.51
CA ALA A 304 15.40 -14.05 -16.97
C ALA A 304 14.62 -15.14 -17.72
N LYS A 305 14.73 -16.40 -17.28
CA LYS A 305 13.95 -17.53 -17.82
C LYS A 305 12.45 -17.37 -17.62
N CYS A 306 12.00 -16.94 -16.43
CA CYS A 306 10.58 -16.63 -16.19
C CYS A 306 10.07 -15.53 -17.13
N LEU A 307 10.91 -14.53 -17.42
CA LEU A 307 10.58 -13.43 -18.33
C LEU A 307 10.76 -13.79 -19.81
N VAL A 308 11.20 -15.02 -20.12
CA VAL A 308 11.48 -15.50 -21.49
C VAL A 308 12.50 -14.61 -22.20
N LEU A 309 13.52 -14.15 -21.47
CA LEU A 309 14.61 -13.37 -22.04
C LEU A 309 15.66 -14.30 -22.66
N LEU A 310 16.20 -13.90 -23.81
CA LEU A 310 17.26 -14.65 -24.50
C LEU A 310 18.59 -14.64 -23.72
N GLU A 311 18.84 -13.56 -23.00
CA GLU A 311 20.05 -13.35 -22.21
C GLU A 311 19.69 -12.85 -20.81
N ILE A 312 20.62 -13.01 -19.87
CA ILE A 312 20.48 -12.48 -18.51
C ILE A 312 20.84 -10.99 -18.53
N PRO A 313 19.91 -10.07 -18.25
CA PRO A 313 20.21 -8.64 -18.17
C PRO A 313 21.23 -8.35 -17.07
N ALA A 314 22.11 -7.37 -17.30
CA ALA A 314 23.03 -6.89 -16.27
C ALA A 314 22.30 -6.24 -15.08
N VAL A 315 21.13 -5.65 -15.33
CA VAL A 315 20.33 -4.94 -14.33
C VAL A 315 18.85 -5.24 -14.53
N PHE A 316 18.13 -5.43 -13.43
CA PHE A 316 16.67 -5.53 -13.41
C PHE A 316 16.06 -4.35 -12.65
N GLN A 317 15.00 -3.74 -13.19
CA GLN A 317 14.15 -2.87 -12.39
C GLN A 317 13.06 -3.71 -11.72
N ILE A 318 12.99 -3.70 -10.39
CA ILE A 318 12.14 -4.63 -9.66
C ILE A 318 11.37 -4.00 -8.51
N ARG A 319 10.43 -4.80 -8.01
CA ARG A 319 9.80 -4.67 -6.70
C ARG A 319 9.81 -6.03 -6.02
N ILE A 320 9.95 -6.03 -4.71
CA ILE A 320 9.81 -7.21 -3.87
C ILE A 320 9.39 -6.73 -2.48
N GLY A 321 8.22 -7.14 -2.01
CA GLY A 321 7.71 -6.70 -0.71
C GLY A 321 7.70 -5.17 -0.60
N PRO A 322 8.35 -4.57 0.43
CA PRO A 322 8.51 -3.13 0.58
C PRO A 322 9.62 -2.52 -0.28
N ALA A 323 10.46 -3.33 -0.93
CA ALA A 323 11.62 -2.86 -1.66
C ALA A 323 11.28 -2.49 -3.10
N LYS A 324 11.85 -1.38 -3.57
CA LYS A 324 11.75 -0.91 -4.96
C LYS A 324 13.10 -0.34 -5.39
N GLY A 325 13.56 -0.73 -6.56
CA GLY A 325 14.79 -0.17 -7.13
C GLY A 325 15.33 -0.98 -8.31
N LEU A 326 16.64 -0.91 -8.49
CA LEU A 326 17.41 -1.69 -9.45
C LEU A 326 18.15 -2.81 -8.73
N LEU A 327 18.33 -3.95 -9.41
CA LEU A 327 19.22 -5.03 -8.98
C LEU A 327 20.28 -5.24 -10.05
N GLN A 328 21.54 -5.09 -9.67
CA GLN A 328 22.68 -5.41 -10.52
C GLN A 328 23.07 -6.88 -10.33
N VAL A 329 23.30 -7.60 -11.43
CA VAL A 329 23.84 -8.96 -11.39
C VAL A 329 25.29 -8.91 -10.92
N ASP A 330 25.59 -9.59 -9.81
CA ASP A 330 26.91 -9.63 -9.20
C ASP A 330 27.46 -11.07 -9.26
N LEU A 331 28.53 -11.23 -10.04
CA LEU A 331 29.24 -12.50 -10.24
C LEU A 331 30.11 -12.90 -9.03
N GLY A 332 30.41 -11.94 -8.15
CA GLY A 332 31.29 -12.13 -6.99
C GLY A 332 30.56 -12.45 -5.69
N LEU A 333 29.23 -12.65 -5.72
CA LEU A 333 28.49 -13.03 -4.52
C LEU A 333 28.78 -14.48 -4.13
N ASP A 334 29.11 -14.70 -2.86
CA ASP A 334 29.38 -16.03 -2.29
C ASP A 334 28.20 -16.99 -2.48
N ASP A 335 26.97 -16.47 -2.39
CA ASP A 335 25.74 -17.20 -2.61
C ASP A 335 25.04 -16.71 -3.88
N PRO A 336 25.10 -17.47 -5.00
CA PRO A 336 24.55 -17.06 -6.28
C PRO A 336 23.01 -17.11 -6.34
N GLU A 337 22.34 -17.60 -5.29
CA GLU A 337 20.88 -17.59 -5.14
C GLU A 337 20.40 -16.43 -4.25
N CYS A 338 21.29 -15.62 -3.69
CA CYS A 338 20.93 -14.54 -2.78
C CYS A 338 20.53 -13.25 -3.49
N LEU A 339 19.66 -12.50 -2.81
CA LEU A 339 19.21 -11.17 -3.15
C LEU A 339 19.63 -10.20 -2.05
N TYR A 340 20.42 -9.20 -2.40
CA TYR A 340 20.89 -8.16 -1.49
C TYR A 340 20.20 -6.84 -1.79
N LEU A 341 19.34 -6.41 -0.87
CA LEU A 341 18.59 -5.17 -0.93
C LEU A 341 19.29 -4.11 -0.07
N SER A 342 19.61 -2.96 -0.65
CA SER A 342 20.12 -1.83 0.15
C SER A 342 19.00 -1.25 1.01
N GLU A 343 19.33 -0.75 2.19
CA GLU A 343 18.36 -0.18 3.14
C GLU A 343 17.45 0.87 2.50
N SER A 344 17.99 1.77 1.67
CA SER A 344 17.19 2.80 1.02
C SER A 344 16.13 2.25 0.07
N MET A 345 16.29 1.02 -0.45
CA MET A 345 15.29 0.36 -1.30
C MET A 345 14.02 0.04 -0.51
N VAL A 346 14.17 -0.33 0.78
CA VAL A 346 13.12 -0.85 1.65
C VAL A 346 12.26 0.30 2.18
N LYS A 347 11.03 0.40 1.68
CA LYS A 347 10.17 1.56 1.95
C LYS A 347 9.41 1.48 3.28
N TRP A 348 9.31 0.29 3.86
CA TRP A 348 8.87 0.00 5.23
C TRP A 348 9.47 -1.33 5.69
N LEU A 349 9.57 -1.53 7.01
CA LEU A 349 10.11 -2.77 7.56
C LEU A 349 9.16 -3.94 7.30
N ILE A 350 9.71 -5.10 6.99
CA ILE A 350 8.99 -6.36 6.87
C ILE A 350 9.82 -7.49 7.50
N ASP A 351 9.14 -8.45 8.10
CA ASP A 351 9.76 -9.73 8.45
C ASP A 351 9.61 -10.69 7.28
N TRP A 352 10.72 -10.92 6.57
CA TRP A 352 10.75 -11.81 5.42
C TRP A 352 10.38 -13.26 5.76
N THR A 353 10.53 -13.67 7.02
CA THR A 353 10.24 -15.06 7.43
C THR A 353 8.76 -15.33 7.64
N THR A 354 7.99 -14.31 8.04
CA THR A 354 6.56 -14.43 8.32
C THR A 354 5.67 -13.78 7.27
N CYS A 355 6.24 -13.01 6.33
CA CYS A 355 5.48 -12.37 5.27
C CYS A 355 4.92 -13.37 4.24
N SER A 356 3.95 -12.91 3.46
CA SER A 356 3.32 -13.72 2.42
C SER A 356 4.27 -14.06 1.28
N GLU A 357 3.98 -15.09 0.50
CA GLU A 357 4.78 -15.44 -0.68
C GLU A 357 4.80 -14.30 -1.70
N GLU A 358 3.70 -13.56 -1.85
CA GLU A 358 3.63 -12.39 -2.74
C GLU A 358 4.52 -11.22 -2.28
N ASP A 359 4.87 -11.14 -0.99
CA ASP A 359 5.86 -10.17 -0.54
C ASP A 359 7.28 -10.61 -0.91
N ARG A 360 7.53 -11.91 -0.97
CA ARG A 360 8.82 -12.49 -1.38
C ARG A 360 8.94 -12.71 -2.88
N ARG A 361 7.88 -12.44 -3.64
CA ARG A 361 7.90 -12.54 -5.10
C ARG A 361 8.64 -11.34 -5.69
N VAL A 362 9.61 -11.62 -6.55
CA VAL A 362 10.24 -10.58 -7.37
C VAL A 362 9.26 -10.20 -8.48
N GLU A 363 9.02 -8.90 -8.61
CA GLU A 363 8.16 -8.34 -9.65
C GLU A 363 9.03 -7.48 -10.55
N ALA A 364 9.32 -7.97 -11.75
CA ALA A 364 10.15 -7.26 -12.72
C ALA A 364 9.30 -6.26 -13.49
N LEU A 365 9.78 -5.02 -13.55
CA LEU A 365 9.26 -4.02 -14.47
C LEU A 365 10.03 -4.24 -15.76
N LEU A 366 9.33 -4.67 -16.81
CA LEU A 366 9.95 -4.86 -18.11
C LEU A 366 10.64 -3.55 -18.51
N ILE A 367 11.93 -3.65 -18.82
CA ILE A 367 12.63 -2.62 -19.59
C ILE A 367 11.97 -2.69 -20.97
N PRO A 368 11.49 -1.56 -21.54
CA PRO A 368 10.98 -1.59 -22.90
C PRO A 368 12.05 -2.22 -23.79
N SER A 369 11.70 -3.30 -24.49
CA SER A 369 12.45 -3.66 -25.68
C SER A 369 12.26 -2.50 -26.65
N ASP A 370 13.35 -1.94 -27.15
CA ASP A 370 13.32 -1.04 -28.30
C ASP A 370 12.74 -1.84 -29.49
N GLU A 371 11.41 -1.79 -29.67
CA GLU A 371 10.73 -2.15 -30.92
C GLU A 371 10.50 -0.90 -31.77
#